data_AF-A0A537M8U7-F1
#
_entry.id   AF-A0A537M8U7-F1
#
_cell.length_a   1.000
_cell.length_b   1.000
_cell.length_c   1.000
_cell.angle_alpha   90.00
_cell.angle_beta   90.00
_cell.angle_gamma   90.00
#
_symmetry.space_group_name_H-M   'P 1'
#
loop_
_entity.id
_entity.type
_entity.pdbx_description
1 polymer ?
#
loop_
_entity_poly.entity_id
_entity_poly.type
_entity_poly.pdbx_seq_one_letter_code
_entity_poly.pdbx_strand_id
1 'polypeptide(L)'
;MDHAIDFLWYFHHGWRRADGWKPLFWVASCKRDVMAFPEEVQDVMGYALDLAQRGGKHPDAKPLKGFGGGGVLEVVDDFDGDTYRAVYTVRFEGAVFALHAFQKKSKKGIKTDRGDVDKIMRRLKRAEEAYEAWKRERERDG
;
A
#
# COMPACT_ATOMS: atom_id res chain seq x y z
N MET A 1 -13.75 -22.08 1.81
CA MET A 1 -12.43 -22.10 1.15
C MET A 1 -11.57 -21.12 1.89
N ASP A 2 -10.62 -21.68 2.63
CA ASP A 2 -9.92 -21.03 3.72
C ASP A 2 -8.87 -20.04 3.18
N HIS A 3 -9.06 -18.75 3.46
CA HIS A 3 -8.18 -17.66 3.02
C HIS A 3 -6.79 -17.70 3.68
N ALA A 4 -6.51 -18.69 4.54
CA ALA A 4 -5.23 -18.88 5.21
C ALA A 4 -4.11 -19.40 4.29
N ILE A 5 -4.44 -20.08 3.19
CA ILE A 5 -3.44 -20.78 2.35
C ILE A 5 -2.77 -19.83 1.33
N ASP A 6 -3.41 -18.71 0.97
CA ASP A 6 -2.79 -17.67 0.11
C ASP A 6 -1.73 -16.83 0.85
N PHE A 7 -1.72 -16.83 2.19
CA PHE A 7 -0.71 -16.13 2.97
C PHE A 7 0.64 -16.84 2.89
N LEU A 8 0.70 -18.16 3.04
CA LEU A 8 1.96 -18.89 3.17
C LEU A 8 2.74 -19.04 1.85
N TRP A 9 2.08 -18.98 0.70
CA TRP A 9 2.77 -19.05 -0.61
C TRP A 9 3.56 -17.77 -0.93
N TYR A 10 3.11 -16.59 -0.46
CA TYR A 10 3.88 -15.35 -0.53
C TYR A 10 5.04 -15.29 0.49
N PHE A 11 4.99 -16.08 1.57
CA PHE A 11 6.02 -16.08 2.62
C PHE A 11 7.25 -16.95 2.30
N HIS A 12 7.15 -18.00 1.47
CA HIS A 12 8.29 -18.89 1.21
C HIS A 12 9.21 -18.47 0.04
N HIS A 13 8.81 -17.52 -0.81
CA HIS A 13 9.61 -17.10 -1.99
C HIS A 13 10.03 -15.62 -1.98
N GLY A 14 9.88 -14.93 -0.86
CA GLY A 14 10.33 -13.55 -0.68
C GLY A 14 11.77 -13.46 -0.17
N TRP A 15 12.73 -14.04 -0.90
CA TRP A 15 14.15 -13.72 -0.69
C TRP A 15 14.29 -12.19 -0.72
N ARG A 16 15.12 -11.61 0.17
CA ARG A 16 15.60 -10.24 -0.02
C ARG A 16 16.08 -10.19 -1.47
N ARG A 17 15.38 -9.45 -2.35
CA ARG A 17 15.89 -9.33 -3.71
C ARG A 17 17.31 -8.79 -3.57
N ALA A 18 18.26 -9.38 -4.30
CA ALA A 18 19.67 -9.03 -4.20
C ALA A 18 19.95 -7.53 -4.50
N ASP A 19 18.95 -6.82 -4.99
CA ASP A 19 18.90 -5.41 -5.35
C ASP A 19 18.66 -4.44 -4.16
N GLY A 20 18.44 -4.94 -2.94
CA GLY A 20 18.22 -4.08 -1.76
C GLY A 20 16.83 -3.45 -1.66
N TRP A 21 15.86 -3.92 -2.46
CA TRP A 21 14.50 -3.39 -2.42
C TRP A 21 13.73 -3.85 -1.18
N LYS A 22 12.87 -2.97 -0.66
CA LYS A 22 11.91 -3.33 0.38
C LYS A 22 10.81 -4.21 -0.24
N PRO A 23 10.43 -5.34 0.39
CA PRO A 23 9.25 -6.09 -0.01
C PRO A 23 7.99 -5.22 0.04
N LEU A 24 7.07 -5.46 -0.89
CA LEU A 24 5.74 -4.87 -0.92
C LEU A 24 4.70 -5.89 -0.47
N PHE A 25 3.96 -5.56 0.57
CA PHE A 25 2.84 -6.36 1.06
C PHE A 25 1.51 -5.69 0.73
N TRP A 26 0.57 -6.47 0.21
CA TRP A 26 -0.77 -6.01 -0.12
C TRP A 26 -1.73 -6.30 1.03
N VAL A 27 -2.41 -5.27 1.54
CA VAL A 27 -3.36 -5.45 2.64
C VAL A 27 -4.78 -5.66 2.13
N ALA A 28 -5.37 -6.79 2.52
CA ALA A 28 -6.76 -7.14 2.20
C ALA A 28 -7.05 -7.01 0.69
N SER A 29 -8.11 -6.30 0.30
CA SER A 29 -8.52 -6.16 -1.09
C SER A 29 -7.63 -5.23 -1.94
N CYS A 30 -6.62 -4.56 -1.35
CA CYS A 30 -5.92 -3.47 -2.02
C CYS A 30 -5.37 -3.84 -3.41
N LYS A 31 -4.77 -5.03 -3.55
CA LYS A 31 -4.25 -5.49 -4.85
C LYS A 31 -5.37 -5.60 -5.89
N ARG A 32 -6.44 -6.30 -5.53
CA ARG A 32 -7.61 -6.47 -6.41
C ARG A 32 -8.23 -5.12 -6.78
N ASP A 33 -8.29 -4.19 -5.84
CA ASP A 33 -8.86 -2.86 -6.06
C ASP A 33 -7.99 -2.05 -7.05
N VAL A 34 -6.65 -2.14 -6.96
CA VAL A 34 -5.74 -1.53 -7.96
C VAL A 34 -5.91 -2.18 -9.34
N MET A 35 -5.93 -3.52 -9.40
CA MET A 35 -6.09 -4.25 -10.68
C MET A 35 -7.44 -4.01 -11.37
N ALA A 36 -8.41 -3.41 -10.67
CA ALA A 36 -9.70 -3.04 -11.23
C ALA A 36 -9.74 -1.60 -11.79
N PHE A 37 -8.67 -0.83 -11.65
CA PHE A 37 -8.54 0.50 -12.24
C PHE A 37 -8.26 0.42 -13.76
N PRO A 38 -8.45 1.52 -14.51
CA PRO A 38 -7.91 1.65 -15.87
C PRO A 38 -6.41 1.35 -15.91
N GLU A 39 -5.91 0.83 -17.03
CA GLU A 39 -4.52 0.38 -17.17
C GLU A 39 -3.52 1.52 -16.91
N GLU A 40 -3.81 2.71 -17.42
CA GLU A 40 -3.01 3.92 -17.22
C GLU A 40 -2.89 4.31 -15.74
N VAL A 41 -3.98 4.14 -14.99
CA VAL A 41 -4.00 4.38 -13.55
C VAL A 41 -3.20 3.29 -12.83
N GLN A 42 -3.30 2.02 -13.26
CA GLN A 42 -2.50 0.93 -12.69
C GLN A 42 -1.00 1.20 -12.83
N ASP A 43 -0.56 1.74 -13.97
CA ASP A 43 0.83 2.10 -14.21
C ASP A 43 1.33 3.17 -13.23
N VAL A 44 0.55 4.24 -13.01
CA VAL A 44 0.90 5.29 -12.05
C VAL A 44 0.97 4.75 -10.63
N MET A 45 -0.02 3.96 -10.20
CA MET A 45 -0.05 3.38 -8.85
C MET A 45 1.09 2.37 -8.66
N GLY A 46 1.35 1.53 -9.66
CA GLY A 46 2.43 0.55 -9.67
C GLY A 46 3.81 1.21 -9.60
N TYR A 47 4.03 2.24 -10.40
CA TYR A 47 5.29 3.00 -10.39
C TYR A 47 5.53 3.70 -9.05
N ALA A 48 4.48 4.26 -8.44
CA ALA A 48 4.60 4.86 -7.12
C ALA A 48 5.02 3.85 -6.03
N LEU A 49 4.48 2.63 -6.09
CA LEU A 49 4.85 1.56 -5.17
C LEU A 49 6.26 1.03 -5.44
N ASP A 50 6.66 0.86 -6.71
CA ASP A 50 8.03 0.48 -7.09
C ASP A 50 9.07 1.49 -6.56
N LEU A 51 8.82 2.79 -6.73
CA LEU A 51 9.67 3.84 -6.17
C LEU A 51 9.76 3.75 -4.64
N ALA A 52 8.64 3.53 -3.96
CA ALA A 52 8.61 3.38 -2.51
C ALA A 52 9.44 2.16 -2.03
N GLN A 53 9.40 1.05 -2.77
CA GLN A 53 10.21 -0.14 -2.47
C GLN A 53 11.72 0.15 -2.56
N ARG A 54 12.12 1.07 -3.44
CA ARG A 54 13.50 1.53 -3.60
C ARG A 54 13.90 2.65 -2.64
N GLY A 55 13.00 3.06 -1.74
CA GLY A 55 13.21 4.19 -0.82
C GLY A 55 12.99 5.56 -1.45
N GLY A 56 12.51 5.61 -2.70
CA GLY A 56 12.10 6.82 -3.38
C GLY A 56 10.65 7.21 -3.06
N LYS A 57 10.18 8.26 -3.73
CA LYS A 57 8.80 8.75 -3.61
C LYS A 57 8.32 9.30 -4.95
N HIS A 58 7.14 8.86 -5.39
CA HIS A 58 6.50 9.42 -6.58
C HIS A 58 6.26 10.94 -6.42
N PRO A 59 6.40 11.77 -7.47
CA PRO A 59 6.14 13.21 -7.40
C PRO A 59 4.73 13.54 -6.89
N ASP A 60 3.72 12.77 -7.33
CA ASP A 60 2.34 12.95 -6.89
C ASP A 60 1.99 12.26 -5.56
N ALA A 61 2.95 11.55 -4.96
CA ALA A 61 2.74 10.96 -3.64
C ALA A 61 2.93 12.00 -2.52
N LYS A 62 1.89 12.15 -1.71
CA LYS A 62 1.83 13.12 -0.61
C LYS A 62 1.41 12.47 0.70
N PRO A 63 1.85 13.03 1.86
CA PRO A 63 1.37 12.60 3.16
C PRO A 63 -0.15 12.64 3.26
N LEU A 64 -0.74 11.51 3.65
CA LEU A 64 -2.16 11.45 3.95
C LEU A 64 -2.41 12.14 5.31
N LYS A 65 -3.20 13.21 5.29
CA LYS A 65 -3.50 14.00 6.50
C LYS A 65 -4.23 13.14 7.54
N GLY A 66 -3.88 13.32 8.82
CA GLY A 66 -4.54 12.65 9.95
C GLY A 66 -3.93 11.32 10.37
N PHE A 67 -2.80 10.89 9.77
CA PHE A 67 -2.16 9.59 10.06
C PHE A 67 -0.78 9.71 10.74
N GLY A 68 -0.59 10.73 11.59
CA GLY A 68 0.52 10.77 12.55
C GLY A 68 1.92 11.00 11.96
N GLY A 69 2.05 11.82 10.91
CA GLY A 69 3.33 12.12 10.25
C GLY A 69 3.44 11.48 8.86
N GLY A 70 4.47 11.83 8.09
CA GLY A 70 4.62 11.49 6.66
C GLY A 70 4.81 10.01 6.31
N GLY A 71 4.54 9.09 7.24
CA GLY A 71 4.71 7.64 7.06
C GLY A 71 3.60 6.98 6.27
N VAL A 72 2.41 7.59 6.18
CA VAL A 72 1.31 7.14 5.31
C VAL A 72 1.18 8.13 4.15
N LEU A 73 1.27 7.61 2.93
CA LEU A 73 1.29 8.38 1.69
C LEU A 73 0.09 7.97 0.84
N GLU A 74 -0.45 8.94 0.09
CA GLU A 74 -1.38 8.71 -1.01
C GLU A 74 -0.74 9.17 -2.31
N VAL A 75 -0.83 8.33 -3.35
CA VAL A 75 -0.65 8.76 -4.74
C VAL A 75 -2.05 8.98 -5.34
N VAL A 76 -2.18 10.02 -6.16
CA VAL A 76 -3.43 10.43 -6.79
C VAL A 76 -3.22 10.50 -8.29
N ASP A 77 -4.17 9.98 -9.05
CA ASP A 77 -4.19 10.09 -10.51
C ASP A 77 -5.60 10.42 -10.99
N ASP A 78 -5.72 11.29 -11.98
CA ASP A 78 -6.99 11.71 -12.57
C ASP A 78 -7.07 11.13 -13.99
N PHE A 79 -8.07 10.29 -14.25
CA PHE A 79 -8.26 9.61 -15.53
C PHE A 79 -9.73 9.61 -15.93
N ASP A 80 -10.01 9.97 -17.19
CA ASP A 80 -11.36 10.07 -17.77
C ASP A 80 -12.37 10.86 -16.89
N GLY A 81 -11.87 11.93 -16.27
CA GLY A 81 -12.65 12.79 -15.39
C GLY A 81 -12.94 12.20 -14.00
N ASP A 82 -12.38 11.06 -13.64
CA ASP A 82 -12.46 10.44 -12.32
C ASP A 82 -11.12 10.47 -11.60
N THR A 83 -11.15 10.56 -10.26
CA THR A 83 -9.94 10.61 -9.43
C THR A 83 -9.72 9.28 -8.73
N TYR A 84 -8.55 8.69 -8.91
CA TYR A 84 -8.13 7.43 -8.30
C TYR A 84 -7.05 7.69 -7.25
N ARG A 85 -7.05 6.88 -6.19
CA ARG A 85 -6.04 6.98 -5.13
C ARG A 85 -5.57 5.61 -4.71
N ALA A 86 -4.27 5.49 -4.48
CA ALA A 86 -3.68 4.38 -3.73
C ALA A 86 -2.94 4.91 -2.51
N VAL A 87 -3.18 4.27 -1.37
CA VAL A 87 -2.64 4.62 -0.06
C VAL A 87 -1.69 3.52 0.39
N TYR A 88 -0.49 3.91 0.77
CA TYR A 88 0.54 2.99 1.25
C TYR A 88 1.29 3.58 2.44
N THR A 89 2.03 2.73 3.16
CA THR A 89 2.87 3.15 4.28
C THR A 89 4.31 2.74 4.08
N VAL A 90 5.20 3.66 4.41
CA VAL A 90 6.66 3.51 4.45
C VAL A 90 7.20 3.64 5.87
N ARG A 91 6.30 3.69 6.87
CA ARG A 91 6.64 3.76 8.30
C ARG A 91 7.52 2.61 8.77
N PHE A 92 7.43 1.47 8.10
CA PHE A 92 8.17 0.28 8.45
C PHE A 92 9.47 0.25 7.66
N GLU A 93 10.61 0.36 8.35
CA GLU A 93 11.91 0.52 7.70
C GLU A 93 12.20 -0.59 6.69
N GLY A 94 11.86 -1.83 7.01
CA GLY A 94 12.15 -3.00 6.19
C GLY A 94 11.13 -3.34 5.11
N ALA A 95 9.97 -2.65 5.01
CA ALA A 95 8.88 -3.08 4.13
C ALA A 95 7.92 -1.94 3.73
N VAL A 96 7.31 -2.06 2.56
CA VAL A 96 6.21 -1.20 2.11
C VAL A 96 4.90 -1.96 2.20
N PHE A 97 3.83 -1.30 2.65
CA PHE A 97 2.50 -1.89 2.66
C PHE A 97 1.52 -1.04 1.86
N ALA A 98 0.90 -1.64 0.84
CA ALA A 98 -0.23 -1.04 0.12
C ALA A 98 -1.51 -1.30 0.92
N LEU A 99 -2.10 -0.22 1.45
CA LEU A 99 -3.19 -0.28 2.41
C LEU A 99 -4.55 -0.25 1.72
N HIS A 100 -4.78 0.68 0.81
CA HIS A 100 -6.08 0.83 0.17
C HIS A 100 -5.96 1.53 -1.18
N ALA A 101 -6.70 1.03 -2.18
CA ALA A 101 -6.96 1.77 -3.40
C ALA A 101 -8.47 1.99 -3.58
N PHE A 102 -8.85 3.16 -4.07
CA PHE A 102 -10.25 3.51 -4.37
C PHE A 102 -10.35 4.60 -5.43
N GLN A 103 -11.43 4.55 -6.20
CA GLN A 103 -11.91 5.68 -7.00
C GLN A 103 -12.75 6.59 -6.10
N LYS A 104 -12.49 7.89 -6.16
CA LYS A 104 -13.24 8.88 -5.39
C LYS A 104 -14.65 9.01 -5.96
N LYS A 105 -15.66 8.85 -5.11
CA LYS A 105 -17.08 8.88 -5.51
C LYS A 105 -17.60 10.27 -5.92
N SER A 106 -16.92 11.34 -5.51
CA SER A 106 -17.32 12.72 -5.83
C SER A 106 -16.16 13.49 -6.42
N LYS A 107 -16.42 14.15 -7.56
CA LYS A 107 -15.48 15.08 -8.21
C LYS A 107 -15.28 16.35 -7.35
N LYS A 108 -16.23 16.67 -6.45
CA LYS A 108 -16.17 17.83 -5.55
C LYS A 108 -15.76 17.40 -4.12
N GLY A 109 -14.71 18.03 -3.58
CA GLY A 109 -14.21 17.81 -2.22
C GLY A 109 -12.74 17.38 -2.18
N ILE A 110 -11.92 18.03 -1.37
CA ILE A 110 -10.47 17.75 -1.28
C ILE A 110 -10.19 16.56 -0.34
N LYS A 111 -11.08 16.34 0.63
CA LYS A 111 -10.92 15.38 1.72
C LYS A 111 -11.31 13.96 1.30
N THR A 112 -10.53 12.99 1.74
CA THR A 112 -10.86 11.56 1.67
C THR A 112 -12.13 11.29 2.49
N ASP A 113 -13.03 10.45 1.96
CA ASP A 113 -14.28 10.09 2.64
C ASP A 113 -14.01 9.40 3.98
N ARG A 114 -14.88 9.63 4.98
CA ARG A 114 -14.70 9.06 6.33
C ARG A 114 -14.65 7.54 6.30
N GLY A 115 -15.44 6.88 5.46
CA GLY A 115 -15.43 5.43 5.32
C GLY A 115 -14.10 4.90 4.79
N ASP A 116 -13.44 5.63 3.89
CA ASP A 116 -12.11 5.24 3.39
C ASP A 116 -11.02 5.53 4.43
N VAL A 117 -11.12 6.64 5.18
CA VAL A 117 -10.24 6.92 6.33
C VAL A 117 -10.32 5.79 7.36
N ASP A 118 -11.53 5.36 7.73
CA ASP A 118 -11.74 4.27 8.69
C ASP A 118 -11.18 2.93 8.20
N LYS A 119 -11.33 2.63 6.90
CA LYS A 119 -10.69 1.45 6.29
C LYS A 119 -9.17 1.54 6.35
N ILE A 120 -8.57 2.68 6.01
CA ILE A 120 -7.12 2.88 6.02
C ILE A 120 -6.60 2.68 7.45
N MET A 121 -7.25 3.24 8.48
CA MET A 121 -6.85 3.04 9.87
C MET A 121 -6.85 1.55 10.27
N ARG A 122 -7.92 0.82 9.95
CA ARG A 122 -8.00 -0.63 10.25
C ARG A 122 -6.92 -1.42 9.51
N ARG A 123 -6.66 -1.09 8.25
CA ARG A 123 -5.66 -1.79 7.43
C ARG A 123 -4.24 -1.44 7.84
N LEU A 124 -3.98 -0.22 8.29
CA LEU A 124 -2.69 0.18 8.86
C LEU A 124 -2.36 -0.61 10.13
N LYS A 125 -3.35 -0.81 11.02
CA LYS A 125 -3.19 -1.67 12.20
C LYS A 125 -2.82 -3.11 11.81
N ARG A 126 -3.50 -3.68 10.81
CA ARG A 126 -3.16 -5.02 10.29
C ARG A 126 -1.75 -5.08 9.69
N ALA A 127 -1.33 -4.02 9.00
CA ALA A 127 0.02 -3.93 8.46
C ALA A 127 1.09 -3.90 9.57
N GLU A 128 0.80 -3.23 10.69
CA GLU A 128 1.67 -3.20 11.87
C GLU A 128 1.82 -4.58 12.51
N GLU A 129 0.70 -5.28 12.75
CA GLU A 129 0.70 -6.65 13.25
C GLU A 129 1.48 -7.61 12.33
N ALA A 130 1.26 -7.51 11.01
CA ALA A 130 1.97 -8.32 10.02
C ALA A 130 3.47 -8.00 9.95
N TYR A 131 3.85 -6.72 10.06
CA TYR A 131 5.26 -6.32 10.05
C TYR A 131 5.99 -6.85 11.28
N GLU A 132 5.40 -6.76 12.47
CA GLU A 132 5.99 -7.30 13.69
C GLU A 132 6.18 -8.82 13.63
N ALA A 133 5.21 -9.55 13.08
CA ALA A 133 5.33 -10.99 12.85
C ALA A 133 6.48 -11.31 11.87
N TRP A 134 6.50 -10.64 10.72
CA TRP A 134 7.54 -10.80 9.70
C TRP A 134 8.95 -10.46 10.23
N LYS A 135 9.06 -9.38 11.02
CA LYS A 135 10.32 -8.96 11.63
C LYS A 135 10.85 -10.03 12.59
N ARG A 136 10.00 -10.58 13.47
CA ARG A 136 10.38 -11.65 14.41
C ARG A 136 10.85 -12.92 13.72
N GLU A 137 10.20 -13.32 12.62
CA GLU A 137 10.63 -14.48 11.82
C GLU A 137 12.03 -14.25 11.25
N ARG A 138 12.29 -13.05 10.71
CA ARG A 138 13.61 -12.71 10.18
C ARG A 138 14.72 -12.60 11.22
N GLU A 139 14.40 -12.22 12.46
CA GLU A 139 15.35 -12.20 13.58
C GLU A 139 15.64 -13.60 14.11
N ARG A 140 14.72 -14.55 13.96
CA ARG A 140 14.93 -15.96 14.36
C ARG A 140 15.79 -16.71 13.35
N ASP A 141 15.64 -16.40 12.07
CA ASP A 141 16.28 -17.14 10.97
C ASP A 141 17.65 -16.57 10.55
N GLY A 142 18.13 -15.51 11.21
CA GLY A 142 19.42 -14.86 10.97
C GLY A 142 20.39 -15.04 12.12
#